data_AF-A0A7W1SFS3-F1
#
_entry.id   AF-A0A7W1SFS3-F1
#
_cell.length_a   1.000
_cell.length_b   1.000
_cell.length_c   1.000
_cell.angle_alpha   90.00
_cell.angle_beta   90.00
_cell.angle_gamma   90.00
#
_symmetry.space_group_name_H-M   'P 1'
#
loop_
_entity.id
_entity.type
_entity.pdbx_description
1 polymer ?
#
loop_
_entity_poly.entity_id
_entity_poly.type
_entity_poly.pdbx_seq_one_letter_code
_entity_poly.pdbx_strand_id
1 'polypeptide(L)'
;MNKSPAPVTFRLLQRRAKALQRHLPEAVKGDDHGVHQARVATRRLREAVPVLAPGRTNGPAGKARRKIRRLTRALGSVRELDVTLQLLDELARSERVPRVGVEEVRAHVMAERDTRRAVMLRRLARVDAEKLNRRLATVAASLTDSTDEGWRTVLSTRLLKRAKRLSSAVEAAGQMYEPERLHDVRIAAKKLRYGLELAAEGGATAAAQHVRTMKRAQELLGRLNDFHVLQRHVSAVQAVGEG
;
A
#
# COMPACT_ATOMS: atom_id res chain seq x y z
N MET A 1 17.09 -22.35 31.55
CA MET A 1 16.27 -22.71 30.36
C MET A 1 16.39 -21.60 29.32
N ASN A 2 17.19 -21.83 28.28
CA ASN A 2 17.34 -20.89 27.18
C ASN A 2 16.04 -20.93 26.35
N LYS A 3 15.19 -19.89 26.42
CA LYS A 3 13.95 -19.85 25.62
C LYS A 3 14.34 -19.86 24.14
N SER A 4 13.95 -20.90 23.40
CA SER A 4 14.08 -20.93 21.94
C SER A 4 13.52 -19.63 21.35
N PRO A 5 14.22 -19.02 20.39
CA PRO A 5 13.80 -17.73 19.84
C PRO A 5 12.42 -17.87 19.19
N ALA A 6 11.49 -16.95 19.53
CA ALA A 6 10.11 -17.00 19.04
C ALA A 6 10.04 -17.19 17.52
N PRO A 7 9.11 -17.98 16.95
CA PRO A 7 9.10 -18.33 15.52
C PRO A 7 9.20 -17.14 14.56
N VAL A 8 9.73 -17.37 13.36
CA VAL A 8 9.91 -16.30 12.35
C VAL A 8 8.58 -15.62 12.04
N THR A 9 7.49 -16.38 11.95
CA THR A 9 6.12 -15.88 11.69
C THR A 9 5.63 -14.91 12.76
N PHE A 10 5.86 -15.24 14.04
CA PHE A 10 5.56 -14.37 15.18
C PHE A 10 6.31 -13.04 15.03
N ARG A 11 7.64 -13.10 14.85
CA ARG A 11 8.50 -11.90 14.77
C ARG A 11 8.12 -11.00 13.58
N LEU A 12 7.84 -11.59 12.42
CA LEU A 12 7.43 -10.85 11.21
C LEU A 12 6.08 -10.14 11.40
N LEU A 13 5.07 -10.84 11.94
CA LEU A 13 3.76 -10.25 12.18
C LEU A 13 3.86 -9.14 13.23
N GLN A 14 4.58 -9.39 14.33
CA GLN A 14 4.77 -8.42 15.41
C GLN A 14 5.47 -7.16 14.91
N ARG A 15 6.55 -7.29 14.12
CA ARG A 15 7.27 -6.15 13.51
C ARG A 15 6.33 -5.29 12.64
N ARG A 16 5.55 -5.91 11.76
CA ARG A 16 4.60 -5.20 10.89
C ARG A 16 3.43 -4.60 11.68
N ALA A 17 2.99 -5.23 12.75
CA ALA A 17 1.95 -4.71 13.64
C ALA A 17 2.43 -3.48 14.42
N LYS A 18 3.66 -3.51 14.96
CA LYS A 18 4.28 -2.37 15.64
C LYS A 18 4.38 -1.12 14.75
N ALA A 19 4.72 -1.30 13.47
CA ALA A 19 4.74 -0.19 12.51
C ALA A 19 3.37 0.49 12.38
N LEU A 20 2.28 -0.29 12.32
CA LEU A 20 0.93 0.28 12.29
C LEU A 20 0.57 0.95 13.63
N GLN A 21 0.90 0.31 14.75
CA GLN A 21 0.63 0.84 16.08
C GLN A 21 1.32 2.19 16.32
N ARG A 22 2.53 2.37 15.79
CA ARG A 22 3.28 3.63 15.90
C ARG A 22 2.60 4.78 15.16
N HIS A 23 2.19 4.55 13.91
CA HIS A 23 1.77 5.63 13.01
C HIS A 23 0.25 5.84 12.91
N LEU A 24 -0.56 4.86 13.33
CA LEU A 24 -2.02 5.02 13.30
C LEU A 24 -2.51 6.18 14.20
N PRO A 25 -1.98 6.43 15.41
CA PRO A 25 -2.37 7.58 16.22
C PRO A 25 -2.09 8.92 15.54
N GLU A 26 -0.91 9.07 14.92
CA GLU A 26 -0.53 10.26 14.13
C GLU A 26 -1.51 10.46 12.96
N ALA A 27 -1.82 9.39 12.22
CA ALA A 27 -2.79 9.43 11.13
C ALA A 27 -4.20 9.83 11.57
N VAL A 28 -4.64 9.40 12.77
CA VAL A 28 -5.94 9.78 13.35
C VAL A 28 -5.97 11.26 13.71
N LYS A 29 -4.84 11.84 14.16
CA LYS A 29 -4.67 13.27 14.41
C LYS A 29 -4.55 14.10 13.13
N GLY A 30 -4.50 13.45 11.96
CA GLY A 30 -4.38 14.11 10.67
C GLY A 30 -2.97 14.56 10.33
N ASP A 31 -1.94 13.96 10.90
CA ASP A 31 -0.56 14.15 10.46
C ASP A 31 -0.30 13.49 9.09
N ASP A 32 0.28 14.22 8.14
CA ASP A 32 0.51 13.75 6.76
C ASP A 32 1.50 12.59 6.71
N HIS A 33 2.58 12.69 7.48
CA HIS A 33 3.58 11.63 7.57
C HIS A 33 2.97 10.36 8.19
N GLY A 34 2.22 10.50 9.28
CA GLY A 34 1.47 9.46 9.97
C GLY A 34 0.48 8.76 9.03
N VAL A 35 -0.31 9.52 8.25
CA VAL A 35 -1.22 8.97 7.23
C VAL A 35 -0.45 8.13 6.22
N HIS A 36 0.68 8.64 5.71
CA HIS A 36 1.51 7.91 4.76
C HIS A 36 2.05 6.60 5.36
N GLN A 37 2.66 6.66 6.54
CA GLN A 37 3.27 5.50 7.20
C GLN A 37 2.22 4.46 7.62
N ALA A 38 1.10 4.89 8.18
CA ALA A 38 -0.02 4.02 8.52
C ALA A 38 -0.52 3.28 7.28
N ARG A 39 -0.67 3.98 6.13
CA ARG A 39 -1.08 3.38 4.85
C ARG A 39 -0.10 2.31 4.38
N VAL A 40 1.21 2.58 4.48
CA VAL A 40 2.25 1.60 4.14
C VAL A 40 2.15 0.37 5.04
N ALA A 41 2.04 0.59 6.36
CA ALA A 41 1.93 -0.48 7.34
C ALA A 41 0.67 -1.33 7.14
N THR A 42 -0.51 -0.73 6.91
CA THR A 42 -1.74 -1.49 6.65
C THR A 42 -1.67 -2.31 5.37
N ARG A 43 -1.05 -1.79 4.31
CA ARG A 43 -0.85 -2.53 3.04
C ARG A 43 0.06 -3.73 3.25
N ARG A 44 1.20 -3.55 3.95
CA ARG A 44 2.11 -4.64 4.28
C ARG A 44 1.47 -5.71 5.17
N LEU A 45 0.67 -5.31 6.16
CA LEU A 45 -0.09 -6.24 7.01
C LEU A 45 -1.16 -7.00 6.21
N ARG A 46 -1.87 -6.32 5.31
CA ARG A 46 -2.89 -6.95 4.45
C ARG A 46 -2.29 -8.07 3.61
N GLU A 47 -1.05 -7.91 3.18
CA GLU A 47 -0.33 -8.92 2.39
C GLU A 47 0.30 -10.01 3.26
N ALA A 48 0.79 -9.68 4.46
CA ALA A 48 1.45 -10.62 5.36
C ALA A 48 0.51 -11.59 6.07
N VAL A 49 -0.59 -11.11 6.66
CA VAL A 49 -1.47 -11.96 7.49
C VAL A 49 -1.97 -13.21 6.74
N PRO A 50 -2.34 -13.15 5.44
CA PRO A 50 -2.63 -14.34 4.63
C PRO A 50 -1.54 -15.40 4.55
N VAL A 51 -0.28 -14.99 4.57
CA VAL A 51 0.87 -15.89 4.45
C VAL A 51 1.31 -16.42 5.80
N LEU A 52 1.37 -15.54 6.80
CA LEU A 52 1.91 -15.87 8.12
C LEU A 52 0.93 -16.66 8.99
N ALA A 53 -0.37 -16.54 8.72
CA ALA A 53 -1.43 -17.26 9.42
C ALA A 53 -2.32 -18.01 8.41
N PRO A 54 -1.76 -19.01 7.71
CA PRO A 54 -2.53 -19.80 6.75
C PRO A 54 -3.61 -20.62 7.48
N GLY A 55 -4.75 -20.87 6.83
CA GLY A 55 -5.90 -21.58 7.44
C GLY A 55 -6.67 -20.79 8.50
N ARG A 56 -6.07 -19.78 9.14
CA ARG A 56 -6.71 -18.91 10.15
C ARG A 56 -7.53 -17.81 9.48
N THR A 57 -8.63 -18.18 8.83
CA THR A 57 -9.54 -17.27 8.11
C THR A 57 -10.62 -16.67 9.00
N ASN A 58 -10.94 -17.33 10.11
CA ASN A 58 -11.97 -16.95 11.08
C ASN A 58 -11.37 -16.38 12.38
N GLY A 59 -12.22 -16.08 13.36
CA GLY A 59 -11.79 -15.62 14.69
C GLY A 59 -10.99 -14.31 14.68
N PRO A 60 -9.96 -14.17 15.54
CA PRO A 60 -9.12 -12.97 15.62
C PRO A 60 -8.44 -12.61 14.29
N ALA A 61 -7.92 -13.59 13.55
CA ALA A 61 -7.24 -13.38 12.26
C ALA A 61 -8.19 -12.85 11.18
N GLY A 62 -9.38 -13.44 11.05
CA GLY A 62 -10.41 -12.94 10.14
C GLY A 62 -10.86 -11.51 10.48
N LYS A 63 -11.10 -11.24 11.77
CA LYS A 63 -11.48 -9.91 12.27
C LYS A 63 -10.37 -8.87 12.00
N ALA A 64 -9.10 -9.21 12.23
CA ALA A 64 -7.95 -8.35 11.96
C ALA A 64 -7.84 -8.03 10.46
N ARG A 65 -7.91 -9.04 9.58
CA ARG A 65 -7.89 -8.85 8.12
C ARG A 65 -8.98 -7.89 7.64
N ARG A 66 -10.22 -8.07 8.13
CA ARG A 66 -11.35 -7.18 7.78
C ARG A 66 -11.11 -5.74 8.24
N LYS A 67 -10.53 -5.53 9.42
CA LYS A 67 -10.23 -4.19 9.93
C LYS A 67 -9.06 -3.54 9.18
N ILE A 68 -7.96 -4.26 8.93
CA ILE A 68 -6.83 -3.80 8.11
C ILE A 68 -7.28 -3.42 6.71
N ARG A 69 -8.19 -4.19 6.09
CA ARG A 69 -8.77 -3.88 4.78
C ARG A 69 -9.55 -2.57 4.79
N ARG A 70 -10.37 -2.34 5.83
CA ARG A 70 -11.12 -1.08 6.00
C ARG A 70 -10.18 0.12 6.16
N LEU A 71 -9.16 -0.01 7.01
CA LEU A 71 -8.13 1.00 7.19
C LEU A 71 -7.38 1.31 5.88
N THR A 72 -6.95 0.27 5.16
CA THR A 72 -6.25 0.44 3.89
C THR A 72 -7.08 1.21 2.87
N ARG A 73 -8.40 1.02 2.85
CA ARG A 73 -9.31 1.77 1.96
C ARG A 73 -9.47 3.23 2.39
N ALA A 74 -9.64 3.47 3.69
CA ALA A 74 -9.73 4.84 4.21
C ALA A 74 -8.46 5.64 3.90
N LEU A 75 -7.30 5.10 4.29
CA LEU A 75 -5.97 5.70 4.08
C LEU A 75 -5.56 5.80 2.60
N GLY A 76 -6.24 5.07 1.72
CA GLY A 76 -5.96 5.09 0.28
C GLY A 76 -6.63 6.25 -0.46
N SER A 77 -7.61 6.92 0.15
CA SER A 77 -8.48 7.89 -0.55
C SER A 77 -7.80 9.20 -0.94
N VAL A 78 -6.76 9.61 -0.21
CA VAL A 78 -6.07 10.90 -0.43
C VAL A 78 -4.75 10.77 -1.18
N ARG A 79 -4.14 9.58 -1.22
CA ARG A 79 -2.78 9.41 -1.76
C ARG A 79 -2.65 9.80 -3.23
N GLU A 80 -3.66 9.54 -4.03
CA GLU A 80 -3.64 9.91 -5.46
C GLU A 80 -3.49 11.42 -5.62
N LEU A 81 -4.29 12.20 -4.88
CA LEU A 81 -4.24 13.65 -4.87
C LEU A 81 -2.91 14.17 -4.28
N ASP A 82 -2.39 13.56 -3.21
CA ASP A 82 -1.06 13.90 -2.67
C ASP A 82 0.04 13.73 -3.73
N VAL A 83 -0.06 12.71 -4.59
CA VAL A 83 0.91 12.51 -5.69
C VAL A 83 0.72 13.55 -6.78
N THR A 84 -0.53 13.85 -7.16
CA THR A 84 -0.83 14.88 -8.15
C THR A 84 -0.31 16.25 -7.70
N LEU A 85 -0.46 16.61 -6.43
CA LEU A 85 0.10 17.86 -5.87
C LEU A 85 1.63 17.89 -5.94
N GLN A 86 2.30 16.77 -5.63
CA GLN A 86 3.76 16.66 -5.78
C GLN A 86 4.20 16.88 -7.23
N LEU A 87 3.45 16.33 -8.19
CA LEU A 87 3.72 16.54 -9.61
C LEU A 87 3.49 17.99 -10.05
N LEU A 88 2.45 18.65 -9.52
CA LEU A 88 2.19 20.08 -9.76
C LEU A 88 3.31 20.95 -9.17
N ASP A 89 3.88 20.61 -8.01
CA ASP A 89 5.04 21.31 -7.44
C ASP A 89 6.28 21.22 -8.35
N GLU A 90 6.49 20.08 -8.99
CA GLU A 90 7.58 19.91 -9.95
C GLU A 90 7.32 20.72 -11.22
N LEU A 91 6.08 20.73 -11.73
CA LEU A 91 5.70 21.52 -12.90
C LEU A 91 5.77 23.03 -12.65
N ALA A 92 5.40 23.50 -11.44
CA ALA A 92 5.48 24.91 -11.06
C ALA A 92 6.93 25.45 -11.05
N ARG A 93 7.92 24.57 -10.86
CA ARG A 93 9.35 24.92 -10.93
C ARG A 93 9.89 24.93 -12.36
N SER A 94 9.13 24.41 -13.33
CA SER A 94 9.52 24.38 -14.74
C SER A 94 8.99 25.62 -15.46
N GLU A 95 9.85 26.28 -16.24
CA GLU A 95 9.47 27.42 -17.09
C GLU A 95 8.61 27.04 -18.31
N ARG A 96 8.49 25.73 -18.58
CA ARG A 96 7.75 25.20 -19.75
C ARG A 96 6.23 25.24 -19.62
N VAL A 97 5.70 25.49 -18.43
CA VAL A 97 4.25 25.46 -18.16
C VAL A 97 3.82 26.79 -17.55
N PRO A 98 2.76 27.45 -18.08
CA PRO A 98 2.25 28.68 -17.50
C PRO A 98 1.85 28.49 -16.03
N ARG A 99 2.34 29.37 -15.15
CA ARG A 99 2.06 29.30 -13.70
C ARG A 99 0.58 29.35 -13.37
N VAL A 100 -0.19 30.18 -14.09
CA VAL A 100 -1.64 30.34 -13.87
C VAL A 100 -2.38 29.01 -14.01
N GLY A 101 -2.15 28.27 -15.09
CA GLY A 101 -2.80 26.97 -15.30
C GLY A 101 -2.39 25.91 -14.26
N VAL A 102 -1.15 25.94 -13.76
CA VAL A 102 -0.72 25.05 -12.68
C VAL A 102 -1.47 25.36 -11.37
N GLU A 103 -1.64 26.64 -11.05
CA GLU A 103 -2.32 27.07 -9.82
C GLU A 103 -3.84 26.81 -9.86
N GLU A 104 -4.49 26.94 -11.02
CA GLU A 104 -5.90 26.58 -11.18
C GLU A 104 -6.14 25.08 -10.92
N VAL A 105 -5.32 24.22 -11.53
CA VAL A 105 -5.40 22.77 -11.31
C VAL A 105 -5.04 22.40 -9.88
N ARG A 106 -4.05 23.08 -9.28
CA ARG A 106 -3.69 22.92 -7.86
C ARG A 106 -4.87 23.22 -6.95
N ALA A 107 -5.55 24.35 -7.16
CA ALA A 107 -6.70 24.75 -6.33
C ALA A 107 -7.82 23.70 -6.40
N HIS A 108 -8.15 23.20 -7.60
CA HIS A 108 -9.11 22.13 -7.80
C HIS A 108 -8.71 20.84 -7.05
N VAL A 109 -7.46 20.38 -7.20
CA VAL A 109 -6.95 19.17 -6.55
C VAL A 109 -6.92 19.31 -5.02
N MET A 110 -6.58 20.51 -4.50
CA MET A 110 -6.59 20.80 -3.06
C MET A 110 -8.01 20.73 -2.48
N ALA A 111 -8.99 21.35 -3.13
CA ALA A 111 -10.39 21.29 -2.69
C ALA A 111 -10.92 19.85 -2.64
N GLU A 112 -10.59 19.04 -3.65
CA GLU A 112 -10.96 17.62 -3.64
C GLU A 112 -10.21 16.85 -2.52
N ARG A 113 -8.93 17.16 -2.31
CA ARG A 113 -8.11 16.53 -1.26
C ARG A 113 -8.70 16.79 0.10
N ASP A 114 -9.09 18.01 0.41
CA ASP A 114 -9.63 18.38 1.71
C ASP A 114 -10.97 17.66 1.98
N THR A 115 -11.82 17.56 0.96
CA THR A 115 -13.06 16.78 1.02
C THR A 115 -12.79 15.31 1.32
N ARG A 116 -11.88 14.67 0.55
CA ARG A 116 -11.53 13.25 0.75
C ARG A 116 -10.83 13.03 2.09
N ARG A 117 -10.00 13.97 2.53
CA ARG A 117 -9.29 13.97 3.82
C ARG A 117 -10.27 14.03 4.99
N ALA A 118 -11.27 14.90 4.95
CA ALA A 118 -12.30 14.96 5.98
C ALA A 118 -13.05 13.62 6.13
N VAL A 119 -13.41 12.98 5.01
CA VAL A 119 -14.03 11.64 5.03
C VAL A 119 -13.07 10.59 5.61
N MET A 120 -11.79 10.63 5.22
CA MET A 120 -10.77 9.73 5.74
C MET A 120 -10.64 9.86 7.26
N LEU A 121 -10.48 11.08 7.78
CA LEU A 121 -10.33 11.35 9.21
C LEU A 121 -11.56 10.88 10.00
N ARG A 122 -12.78 11.16 9.52
CA ARG A 122 -14.01 10.62 10.14
C ARG A 122 -14.01 9.09 10.20
N ARG A 123 -13.51 8.40 9.17
CA ARG A 123 -13.40 6.93 9.15
C ARG A 123 -12.31 6.42 10.09
N LEU A 124 -11.19 7.15 10.21
CA LEU A 124 -10.10 6.80 11.11
C LEU A 124 -10.49 7.03 12.58
N ALA A 125 -11.22 8.09 12.91
CA ALA A 125 -11.72 8.36 14.26
C ALA A 125 -12.62 7.22 14.80
N ARG A 126 -13.34 6.52 13.91
CA ARG A 126 -14.15 5.33 14.27
C ARG A 126 -13.31 4.05 14.47
N VAL A 127 -11.98 4.16 14.46
CA VAL A 127 -11.09 3.02 14.63
C VAL A 127 -10.66 2.89 16.08
N ASP A 128 -11.17 1.84 16.71
CA ASP A 128 -10.58 1.29 17.92
C ASP A 128 -9.22 0.65 17.60
N ALA A 129 -8.16 1.44 17.75
CA ALA A 129 -6.77 1.06 17.47
C ALA A 129 -6.27 0.02 18.47
N GLU A 130 -6.63 0.15 19.75
CA GLU A 130 -6.22 -0.79 20.78
C GLU A 130 -6.81 -2.18 20.55
N LYS A 131 -8.09 -2.28 20.21
CA LYS A 131 -8.73 -3.57 19.87
C LYS A 131 -8.14 -4.20 18.62
N LEU A 132 -7.68 -3.40 17.66
CA LEU A 132 -6.92 -3.92 16.53
C LEU A 132 -5.56 -4.48 16.99
N ASN A 133 -4.84 -3.75 17.83
CA ASN A 133 -3.55 -4.17 18.37
C ASN A 133 -3.69 -5.46 19.20
N ARG A 134 -4.68 -5.54 20.10
CA ARG A 134 -4.99 -6.76 20.87
C ARG A 134 -5.26 -7.95 19.94
N ARG A 135 -6.07 -7.77 18.89
CA ARG A 135 -6.33 -8.84 17.91
C ARG A 135 -5.06 -9.27 17.17
N LEU A 136 -4.21 -8.34 16.75
CA LEU A 136 -2.95 -8.66 16.09
C LEU A 136 -1.99 -9.40 17.03
N ALA A 137 -1.96 -9.01 18.32
CA ALA A 137 -1.21 -9.72 19.36
C ALA A 137 -1.75 -11.13 19.58
N THR A 138 -3.08 -11.33 19.64
CA THR A 138 -3.69 -12.67 19.72
C THR A 138 -3.31 -13.54 18.52
N VAL A 139 -3.33 -12.97 17.31
CA VAL A 139 -2.91 -13.70 16.11
C VAL A 139 -1.43 -14.05 16.20
N ALA A 140 -0.57 -13.11 16.58
CA ALA A 140 0.86 -13.37 16.75
C ALA A 140 1.10 -14.48 17.79
N ALA A 141 0.48 -14.40 18.96
CA ALA A 141 0.58 -15.43 20.01
C ALA A 141 0.15 -16.82 19.51
N SER A 142 -0.89 -16.92 18.67
CA SER A 142 -1.29 -18.20 18.08
C SER A 142 -0.27 -18.82 17.10
N LEU A 143 0.79 -18.08 16.75
CA LEU A 143 1.87 -18.53 15.87
C LEU A 143 3.11 -19.02 16.63
N THR A 144 3.12 -19.00 17.97
CA THR A 144 4.28 -19.44 18.77
C THR A 144 4.61 -20.91 18.61
N ASP A 145 3.61 -21.73 18.28
CA ASP A 145 3.77 -23.19 18.12
C ASP A 145 3.73 -23.60 16.64
N SER A 146 3.70 -22.63 15.73
CA SER A 146 3.66 -22.92 14.28
C SER A 146 5.04 -23.29 13.76
N THR A 147 5.11 -24.37 12.98
CA THR A 147 6.36 -24.76 12.33
C THR A 147 6.75 -23.76 11.25
N ASP A 148 8.06 -23.58 11.11
CA ASP A 148 8.66 -22.60 10.24
C ASP A 148 8.50 -22.95 8.73
N GLU A 149 8.11 -24.19 8.40
CA GLU A 149 7.97 -24.68 7.03
C GLU A 149 6.65 -24.27 6.36
N GLY A 150 5.53 -24.30 7.11
CA GLY A 150 4.19 -24.13 6.54
C GLY A 150 3.96 -22.76 5.87
N TRP A 151 4.48 -21.67 6.47
CA TRP A 151 4.34 -20.34 5.89
C TRP A 151 5.26 -20.12 4.67
N ARG A 152 6.41 -20.80 4.63
CA ARG A 152 7.35 -20.73 3.49
C ARG A 152 6.75 -21.37 2.26
N THR A 153 6.12 -22.53 2.40
CA THR A 153 5.36 -23.17 1.31
C THR A 153 4.22 -22.28 0.80
N VAL A 154 3.43 -21.71 1.71
CA VAL A 154 2.35 -20.78 1.33
C VAL A 154 2.91 -19.54 0.63
N LEU A 155 4.06 -19.02 1.08
CA LEU A 155 4.71 -17.87 0.46
C LEU A 155 5.23 -18.21 -0.94
N SER A 156 5.94 -19.33 -1.11
CA SER A 156 6.53 -19.73 -2.39
C SER A 156 5.46 -19.94 -3.46
N THR A 157 4.39 -20.68 -3.15
CA THR A 157 3.24 -20.85 -4.05
C THR A 157 2.63 -19.50 -4.43
N ARG A 158 2.49 -18.58 -3.47
CA ARG A 158 1.92 -17.26 -3.72
C ARG A 158 2.84 -16.36 -4.54
N LEU A 159 4.15 -16.47 -4.37
CA LEU A 159 5.16 -15.75 -5.17
C LEU A 159 5.14 -16.23 -6.61
N LEU A 160 5.16 -17.54 -6.86
CA LEU A 160 5.07 -18.12 -8.20
C LEU A 160 3.80 -17.67 -8.93
N LYS A 161 2.64 -17.75 -8.26
CA LYS A 161 1.37 -17.28 -8.84
C LYS A 161 1.40 -15.79 -9.18
N ARG A 162 2.04 -14.97 -8.34
CA ARG A 162 2.17 -13.52 -8.56
C ARG A 162 3.16 -13.17 -9.66
N ALA A 163 4.26 -13.90 -9.77
CA ALA A 163 5.21 -13.77 -10.86
C ALA A 163 4.53 -14.10 -12.19
N LYS A 164 3.80 -15.22 -12.27
CA LYS A 164 3.01 -15.57 -13.46
C LYS A 164 1.99 -14.49 -13.81
N ARG A 165 1.23 -13.99 -12.83
CA ARG A 165 0.26 -12.90 -13.08
C ARG A 165 0.93 -11.60 -13.54
N LEU A 166 2.14 -11.29 -13.06
CA LEU A 166 2.89 -10.14 -13.54
C LEU A 166 3.33 -10.33 -14.99
N SER A 167 3.90 -11.50 -15.33
CA SER A 167 4.28 -11.83 -16.72
C SER A 167 3.10 -11.67 -17.66
N SER A 168 1.97 -12.31 -17.36
CA SER A 168 0.77 -12.21 -18.19
C SER A 168 0.20 -10.80 -18.28
N ALA A 169 0.33 -9.99 -17.23
CA ALA A 169 -0.09 -8.59 -17.28
C ALA A 169 0.83 -7.75 -18.19
N VAL A 170 2.14 -8.01 -18.16
CA VAL A 170 3.12 -7.35 -19.03
C VAL A 170 2.88 -7.75 -20.48
N GLU A 171 2.70 -9.03 -20.75
CA GLU A 171 2.35 -9.55 -22.09
C GLU A 171 1.06 -8.91 -22.62
N ALA A 172 0.00 -8.86 -21.80
CA ALA A 172 -1.27 -8.26 -22.18
C ALA A 172 -1.20 -6.75 -22.42
N ALA A 173 -0.36 -6.03 -21.67
CA ALA A 173 -0.14 -4.61 -21.87
C ALA A 173 0.49 -4.32 -23.24
N GLY A 174 1.31 -5.24 -23.77
CA GLY A 174 1.91 -5.11 -25.09
C GLY A 174 2.83 -3.88 -25.21
N GLN A 175 2.95 -3.36 -26.43
CA GLN A 175 3.83 -2.23 -26.74
C GLN A 175 3.09 -0.88 -26.79
N MET A 176 1.76 -0.90 -26.94
CA MET A 176 0.95 0.32 -27.00
C MET A 176 0.55 0.79 -25.60
N TYR A 177 0.56 2.11 -25.40
CA TYR A 177 0.16 2.70 -24.13
C TYR A 177 -1.36 2.60 -23.93
N GLU A 178 -1.78 1.80 -22.96
CA GLU A 178 -3.17 1.69 -22.52
C GLU A 178 -3.23 1.79 -20.98
N PRO A 179 -3.79 2.89 -20.41
CA PRO A 179 -3.75 3.15 -18.97
C PRO A 179 -4.28 2.00 -18.11
N GLU A 180 -5.35 1.34 -18.56
CA GLU A 180 -6.01 0.26 -17.83
C GLU A 180 -5.13 -0.99 -17.75
N ARG A 181 -4.45 -1.35 -18.84
CA ARG A 181 -3.53 -2.48 -18.86
C ARG A 181 -2.28 -2.23 -18.02
N LEU A 182 -1.72 -1.02 -18.10
CA LEU A 182 -0.59 -0.63 -17.26
C LEU A 182 -0.96 -0.56 -15.78
N HIS A 183 -2.20 -0.19 -15.45
CA HIS A 183 -2.72 -0.27 -14.09
C HIS A 183 -2.67 -1.69 -13.54
N ASP A 184 -3.01 -2.67 -14.37
CA ASP A 184 -2.98 -4.09 -14.03
C ASP A 184 -1.54 -4.60 -13.78
N VAL A 185 -0.58 -4.22 -14.64
CA VAL A 185 0.86 -4.47 -14.44
C VAL A 185 1.31 -3.90 -13.10
N ARG A 186 0.96 -2.64 -12.81
CA ARG A 186 1.33 -1.95 -11.57
C ARG A 186 0.74 -2.64 -10.34
N ILE A 187 -0.51 -3.12 -10.40
CA ILE A 187 -1.12 -3.90 -9.32
C ILE A 187 -0.38 -5.22 -9.12
N ALA A 188 -0.05 -5.93 -10.19
CA ALA A 188 0.64 -7.21 -10.14
C ALA A 188 2.06 -7.06 -9.54
N ALA A 189 2.84 -6.10 -10.04
CA ALA A 189 4.19 -5.79 -9.57
C ALA A 189 4.22 -5.46 -8.08
N LYS A 190 3.25 -4.64 -7.63
CA LYS A 190 3.07 -4.28 -6.22
C LYS A 190 2.80 -5.48 -5.32
N LYS A 191 1.91 -6.37 -5.75
CA LYS A 191 1.58 -7.59 -5.01
C LYS A 191 2.79 -8.52 -4.94
N LEU A 192 3.52 -8.69 -6.05
CA LEU A 192 4.74 -9.49 -6.08
C LEU A 192 5.79 -8.91 -5.12
N ARG A 193 6.07 -7.61 -5.20
CA ARG A 193 7.02 -6.94 -4.29
C ARG A 193 6.69 -7.18 -2.82
N TYR A 194 5.43 -7.02 -2.40
CA TYR A 194 5.09 -7.24 -0.98
C TYR A 194 5.32 -8.68 -0.51
N GLY A 195 5.22 -9.66 -1.40
CA GLY A 195 5.61 -11.04 -1.11
C GLY A 195 7.13 -11.18 -0.98
N LEU A 196 7.88 -10.58 -1.91
CA LEU A 196 9.35 -10.60 -1.89
C LEU A 196 9.92 -9.87 -0.67
N GLU A 197 9.32 -8.75 -0.24
CA GLU A 197 9.65 -8.08 1.02
C GLU A 197 9.47 -9.02 2.21
N LEU A 198 8.38 -9.78 2.23
CA LEU A 198 8.14 -10.75 3.31
C LEU A 198 9.15 -11.91 3.27
N ALA A 199 9.52 -12.38 2.08
CA ALA A 199 10.55 -13.41 1.91
C ALA A 199 11.92 -12.93 2.42
N ALA A 200 12.32 -11.72 2.03
CA ALA A 200 13.58 -11.11 2.45
C ALA A 200 13.62 -10.90 3.98
N GLU A 201 12.55 -10.37 4.57
CA GLU A 201 12.43 -10.19 6.02
C GLU A 201 12.47 -11.53 6.78
N GLY A 202 12.02 -12.62 6.15
CA GLY A 202 11.98 -13.97 6.71
C GLY A 202 13.24 -14.83 6.47
N GLY A 203 14.31 -14.25 5.93
CA GLY A 203 15.62 -14.89 5.79
C GLY A 203 16.05 -15.22 4.36
N ALA A 204 15.18 -15.10 3.35
CA ALA A 204 15.55 -15.31 1.95
C ALA A 204 16.25 -14.05 1.39
N THR A 205 17.52 -13.85 1.74
CA THR A 205 18.30 -12.63 1.40
C THR A 205 18.35 -12.34 -0.10
N ALA A 206 18.37 -13.36 -0.95
CA ALA A 206 18.31 -13.23 -2.41
C ALA A 206 17.03 -12.50 -2.92
N ALA A 207 15.94 -12.52 -2.14
CA ALA A 207 14.73 -11.77 -2.48
C ALA A 207 14.93 -10.24 -2.41
N ALA A 208 15.94 -9.75 -1.67
CA ALA A 208 16.21 -8.32 -1.54
C ALA A 208 16.58 -7.66 -2.89
N GLN A 209 17.32 -8.37 -3.76
CA GLN A 209 17.65 -7.88 -5.10
C GLN A 209 16.39 -7.75 -5.96
N HIS A 210 15.51 -8.76 -5.91
CA HIS A 210 14.23 -8.73 -6.61
C HIS A 210 13.32 -7.60 -6.10
N VAL A 211 13.31 -7.31 -4.79
CA VAL A 211 12.61 -6.16 -4.22
C VAL A 211 13.11 -4.85 -4.82
N ARG A 212 14.43 -4.67 -4.97
CA ARG A 212 15.01 -3.46 -5.59
C ARG A 212 14.56 -3.31 -7.04
N THR A 213 14.61 -4.38 -7.83
CA THR A 213 14.11 -4.36 -9.22
C THR A 213 12.63 -4.01 -9.30
N MET A 214 11.80 -4.62 -8.44
CA MET A 214 10.38 -4.29 -8.41
C MET A 214 10.10 -2.85 -7.97
N LYS A 215 10.89 -2.26 -7.07
CA LYS A 215 10.74 -0.84 -6.71
C LYS A 215 11.00 0.08 -7.90
N ARG A 216 12.08 -0.14 -8.65
CA ARG A 216 12.39 0.63 -9.88
C ARG A 216 11.27 0.54 -10.91
N ALA A 217 10.78 -0.68 -11.20
CA ALA A 217 9.65 -0.86 -12.12
C ALA A 217 8.39 -0.12 -11.64
N GLN A 218 8.13 -0.11 -10.33
CA GLN A 218 7.00 0.62 -9.76
C GLN A 218 7.15 2.14 -9.79
N GLU A 219 8.37 2.67 -9.68
CA GLU A 219 8.64 4.10 -9.80
C GLU A 219 8.31 4.58 -11.22
N LEU A 220 8.80 3.85 -12.24
CA LEU A 220 8.50 4.14 -13.65
C LEU A 220 7.01 4.05 -13.97
N LEU A 221 6.36 2.92 -13.64
CA LEU A 221 4.92 2.73 -13.85
C LEU A 221 4.07 3.68 -13.01
N GLY A 222 4.58 4.07 -11.83
CA GLY A 222 3.96 5.07 -10.97
C GLY A 222 3.92 6.40 -11.69
N ARG A 223 5.05 6.86 -12.22
CA ARG A 223 5.16 8.16 -12.88
C ARG A 223 4.22 8.30 -14.07
N LEU A 224 4.10 7.27 -14.92
CA LEU A 224 3.15 7.26 -16.03
C LEU A 224 1.69 7.39 -15.55
N ASN A 225 1.33 6.62 -14.52
CA ASN A 225 -0.01 6.72 -13.91
C ASN A 225 -0.26 8.11 -13.33
N ASP A 226 0.74 8.72 -12.70
CA ASP A 226 0.62 10.03 -12.07
C ASP A 226 0.35 11.12 -13.12
N PHE A 227 1.01 11.06 -14.29
CA PHE A 227 0.68 11.94 -15.42
C PHE A 227 -0.73 11.70 -15.97
N HIS A 228 -1.16 10.43 -16.11
CA HIS A 228 -2.51 10.11 -16.56
C HIS A 228 -3.59 10.64 -15.60
N VAL A 229 -3.36 10.54 -14.29
CA VAL A 229 -4.26 11.12 -13.28
C VAL A 229 -4.26 12.64 -13.37
N LEU A 230 -3.10 13.28 -13.52
CA LEU A 230 -3.01 14.72 -13.69
C LEU A 230 -3.81 15.20 -14.91
N GLN A 231 -3.70 14.52 -16.06
CA GLN A 231 -4.48 14.85 -17.26
C GLN A 231 -5.98 14.91 -16.98
N ARG A 232 -6.51 13.99 -16.16
CA ARG A 232 -7.93 14.00 -15.78
C ARG A 232 -8.32 15.24 -14.98
N HIS A 233 -7.46 15.72 -14.08
CA HIS A 233 -7.71 16.95 -13.33
C HIS A 233 -7.62 18.19 -14.21
N VAL A 234 -6.67 18.23 -15.16
CA VAL A 234 -6.59 19.30 -16.16
C VAL A 234 -7.89 19.38 -16.97
N SER A 235 -8.35 18.26 -17.51
CA SER A 235 -9.62 18.22 -18.27
C SER A 235 -10.83 18.62 -17.42
N ALA A 236 -10.85 18.25 -16.14
CA ALA A 236 -11.93 18.64 -15.23
C ALA A 236 -11.99 20.16 -14.99
N VAL A 237 -10.84 20.83 -14.93
CA VAL A 237 -10.78 22.30 -14.79
C VAL A 237 -11.19 22.99 -16.08
N GLN A 238 -10.72 22.51 -17.24
CA GLN A 238 -11.10 23.08 -18.55
C GLN A 238 -12.61 23.06 -18.77
N ALA A 239 -13.28 21.95 -18.44
CA ALA A 239 -14.73 21.82 -18.58
C ALA A 239 -15.54 22.79 -17.68
N VAL A 240 -14.94 23.32 -16.61
CA VAL A 240 -15.59 24.32 -15.72
C VAL A 240 -15.38 25.75 -16.25
N GLY A 241 -14.33 26.01 -17.02
CA GLY A 241 -14.07 27.34 -17.60
C GLY A 241 -14.83 27.63 -18.90
N GLU A 242 -15.40 26.61 -19.54
CA GLU A 242 -16.16 26.72 -20.81
C GLU A 242 -17.68 26.86 -20.61
N GLY A 243 -18.18 26.82 -19.36
CA GLY A 243 -19.61 26.95 -19.02
C GLY A 243 -19.89 28.17 -18.16
#